data_AF-A0A9X6AG20-F1
#
_entry.id   AF-A0A9X6AG20-F1
#
_cell.length_a   1.000
_cell.length_b   1.000
_cell.length_c   1.000
_cell.angle_alpha   90.00
_cell.angle_beta   90.00
_cell.angle_gamma   90.00
#
_symmetry.space_group_name_H-M   'P 1'
#
loop_
_entity.id
_entity.type
_entity.pdbx_description
1 polymer ?
#
loop_
_entity_poly.entity_id
_entity_poly.type
_entity_poly.pdbx_seq_one_letter_code
_entity_poly.pdbx_strand_id
1 'polypeptide(L)'
;MQGDIRAQEPVTVRTFTQLFSSTPRGARLARRLVANRMDVWGFAYDSEASEDVSLVVAELAANAVRHGSVRGRSFRVRLVLRDGVVRVEVADGRTER
;
A
#
# COMPACT_ATOMS: atom_id res chain seq x y z
N MET A 1 39.92 10.12 20.77
CA MET A 1 38.54 10.60 20.65
C MET A 1 38.18 10.58 19.17
N GLN A 2 37.89 9.39 18.63
CA GLN A 2 37.49 9.20 17.23
C GLN A 2 36.05 8.71 17.29
N GLY A 3 35.11 9.57 16.90
CA GLY A 3 33.70 9.21 16.83
C GLY A 3 33.52 8.06 15.84
N ASP A 4 32.88 7.00 16.30
CA ASP A 4 32.43 5.85 15.52
C ASP A 4 31.34 6.33 14.54
N ILE A 5 31.77 6.83 13.37
CA ILE A 5 30.84 7.13 12.27
C ILE A 5 30.48 5.78 11.66
N ARG A 6 29.51 5.09 12.26
CA ARG A 6 28.86 3.96 11.62
C ARG A 6 28.29 4.46 10.30
N ALA A 7 28.93 4.09 9.20
CA ALA A 7 28.42 4.38 7.86
C ALA A 7 26.96 3.92 7.83
N GLN A 8 26.04 4.87 7.71
CA GLN A 8 24.64 4.54 7.55
C GLN A 8 24.54 3.87 6.18
N GLU A 9 24.28 2.56 6.15
CA GLU A 9 23.98 1.89 4.90
C GLU A 9 22.82 2.61 4.22
N PRO A 10 22.93 2.93 2.93
CA PRO A 10 21.90 3.69 2.23
C PRO A 10 20.61 2.87 2.19
N VAL A 11 19.65 3.23 3.04
CA VAL A 11 18.31 2.64 3.04
C VAL A 11 17.51 3.22 1.88
N THR A 12 17.17 2.38 0.91
CA THR A 12 16.27 2.77 -0.18
C THR A 12 14.83 2.70 0.31
N VAL A 13 14.19 3.85 0.48
CA VAL A 13 12.75 3.95 0.78
C VAL A 13 11.98 4.21 -0.51
N ARG A 14 11.02 3.35 -0.83
CA ARG A 14 10.10 3.53 -1.97
C ARG A 14 8.68 3.70 -1.45
N THR A 15 7.94 4.66 -2.01
CA THR A 15 6.56 4.95 -1.57
C THR A 15 5.63 5.06 -2.77
N PHE A 16 4.41 4.55 -2.59
CA PHE A 16 3.30 4.71 -3.53
C PHE A 16 2.06 5.11 -2.74
N THR A 17 1.36 6.15 -3.18
CA THR A 17 0.11 6.60 -2.57
C THR A 17 -0.91 6.86 -3.67
N GLN A 18 -2.12 6.33 -3.52
CA GLN A 18 -3.19 6.57 -4.47
C GLN A 18 -4.57 6.59 -3.80
N LEU A 19 -5.47 7.44 -4.31
CA LEU A 19 -6.88 7.47 -3.93
C LEU A 19 -7.71 6.63 -4.90
N PHE A 20 -8.68 5.91 -4.35
CA PHE A 20 -9.61 5.06 -5.10
C PHE A 20 -11.04 5.35 -4.68
N SER A 21 -11.97 5.34 -5.63
CA SER A 21 -13.40 5.46 -5.31
C SER A 21 -13.84 4.27 -4.44
N SER A 22 -14.62 4.51 -3.39
CA SER A 22 -15.17 3.47 -2.50
C SER A 22 -16.27 2.65 -3.18
N THR A 23 -15.87 1.85 -4.17
CA THR A 23 -16.72 0.97 -4.97
C THR A 23 -16.01 -0.37 -5.20
N PRO A 24 -16.74 -1.46 -5.49
CA PRO A 24 -16.10 -2.74 -5.82
C PRO A 24 -15.11 -2.66 -6.98
N ARG A 25 -15.36 -1.77 -7.96
CA ARG A 25 -14.42 -1.51 -9.06
C ARG A 25 -13.14 -0.82 -8.58
N GLY A 26 -13.27 0.14 -7.66
CA GLY A 26 -12.13 0.81 -7.03
C GLY A 26 -11.26 -0.16 -6.23
N ALA A 27 -11.85 -1.09 -5.46
CA ALA A 27 -11.11 -2.14 -4.76
C ALA A 27 -10.33 -3.06 -5.72
N ARG A 28 -10.96 -3.48 -6.83
CA ARG A 28 -10.29 -4.27 -7.87
C ARG A 28 -9.14 -3.50 -8.53
N LEU A 29 -9.32 -2.20 -8.76
CA LEU A 29 -8.26 -1.36 -9.31
C LEU A 29 -7.11 -1.20 -8.32
N ALA A 30 -7.39 -1.00 -7.04
CA ALA A 30 -6.38 -0.92 -5.99
C ALA A 30 -5.50 -2.17 -5.96
N ARG A 31 -6.10 -3.37 -5.93
CA ARG A 31 -5.37 -4.65 -5.99
C ARG A 31 -4.44 -4.71 -7.21
N ARG A 32 -4.94 -4.39 -8.41
CA ARG A 32 -4.15 -4.46 -9.65
C ARG A 32 -2.99 -3.45 -9.68
N LEU A 33 -3.24 -2.21 -9.25
CA LEU A 33 -2.18 -1.20 -9.21
C LEU A 33 -1.12 -1.50 -8.15
N VAL A 34 -1.49 -2.16 -7.06
CA VAL A 34 -0.54 -2.61 -6.04
C VAL A 34 0.34 -3.74 -6.56
N ALA A 35 -0.23 -4.76 -7.23
CA ALA A 35 0.56 -5.82 -7.86
C ALA A 35 1.55 -5.25 -8.90
N ASN A 36 1.09 -4.32 -9.74
CA ASN A 36 1.98 -3.63 -10.68
C ASN A 36 3.05 -2.78 -9.95
N ARG A 37 2.71 -2.16 -8.82
CA ARG A 37 3.69 -1.40 -8.03
C ARG A 37 4.77 -2.29 -7.42
N MET A 38 4.40 -3.49 -6.97
CA MET A 38 5.32 -4.50 -6.46
C MET A 38 6.32 -4.93 -7.54
N ASP A 39 5.84 -5.17 -8.76
CA ASP A 39 6.67 -5.48 -9.94
C ASP A 39 7.68 -4.36 -10.25
N VAL A 40 7.22 -3.10 -10.26
CA VAL A 40 8.09 -1.92 -10.42
C VAL A 40 9.14 -1.79 -9.30
N TRP A 41 8.88 -2.33 -8.11
CA TRP A 41 9.82 -2.34 -7.00
C TRP A 41 10.76 -3.56 -6.98
N GLY A 42 10.60 -4.48 -7.95
CA GLY A 42 11.44 -5.65 -8.14
C GLY A 42 10.86 -6.95 -7.58
N PHE A 43 9.61 -6.95 -7.13
CA PHE A 43 8.89 -8.17 -6.72
C PHE A 43 8.04 -8.65 -7.88
N ALA A 44 8.45 -9.73 -8.55
CA ALA A 44 7.74 -10.28 -9.69
C ALA A 44 6.24 -10.45 -9.40
N TYR A 45 5.41 -10.22 -10.41
CA TYR A 45 3.95 -10.20 -10.26
C TYR A 45 3.37 -11.45 -9.59
N ASP A 46 3.95 -12.62 -9.89
CA ASP A 46 3.61 -13.97 -9.40
C ASP A 46 4.43 -14.41 -8.17
N SER A 47 5.25 -13.52 -7.60
CA SER A 47 5.94 -13.80 -6.34
C SER A 47 4.97 -13.82 -5.16
N GLU A 48 5.25 -14.67 -4.19
CA GLU A 48 4.47 -14.78 -2.93
C GLU A 48 4.31 -13.41 -2.25
N ALA A 49 5.37 -12.59 -2.20
CA ALA A 49 5.31 -11.24 -1.65
C ALA A 49 4.34 -10.32 -2.41
N SER A 50 4.30 -10.38 -3.74
CA SER A 50 3.35 -9.61 -4.56
C SER A 50 1.91 -10.09 -4.33
N GLU A 51 1.70 -11.40 -4.26
CA GLU A 51 0.40 -12.01 -4.01
C GLU A 51 -0.16 -11.65 -2.62
N ASP A 52 0.67 -11.78 -1.59
CA ASP A 52 0.32 -11.45 -0.19
C ASP A 52 -0.05 -9.98 -0.03
N VAL A 53 0.80 -9.07 -0.52
CA VAL A 53 0.53 -7.62 -0.45
C VAL A 53 -0.74 -7.28 -1.23
N SER A 54 -0.95 -7.91 -2.38
CA SER A 54 -2.17 -7.72 -3.18
C SER A 54 -3.42 -8.25 -2.47
N LEU A 55 -3.33 -9.37 -1.77
CA LEU A 55 -4.42 -9.94 -0.98
C LEU A 55 -4.77 -9.06 0.22
N VAL A 56 -3.77 -8.62 0.99
CA VAL A 56 -3.96 -7.69 2.10
C VAL A 56 -4.65 -6.41 1.63
N VAL A 57 -4.19 -5.83 0.52
CA VAL A 57 -4.82 -4.63 -0.05
C VAL A 57 -6.25 -4.91 -0.51
N ALA A 58 -6.52 -6.07 -1.10
CA ALA A 58 -7.86 -6.43 -1.53
C ALA A 58 -8.83 -6.51 -0.34
N GLU A 59 -8.43 -7.16 0.75
CA GLU A 59 -9.26 -7.29 1.95
C GLU A 59 -9.48 -5.94 2.65
N LEU A 60 -8.42 -5.15 2.81
CA LEU A 60 -8.52 -3.81 3.41
C LEU A 60 -9.36 -2.86 2.55
N ALA A 61 -9.20 -2.88 1.22
CA ALA A 61 -10.03 -2.10 0.31
C ALA A 61 -11.49 -2.57 0.33
N ALA A 62 -11.73 -3.88 0.42
CA ALA A 62 -13.08 -4.41 0.56
C ALA A 62 -13.73 -3.96 1.87
N ASN A 63 -12.99 -3.96 2.99
CA ASN A 63 -13.44 -3.38 4.25
C ASN A 63 -13.76 -1.89 4.10
N ALA A 64 -12.89 -1.10 3.46
CA ALA A 64 -13.12 0.32 3.21
C ALA A 64 -14.36 0.57 2.33
N VAL A 65 -14.64 -0.29 1.35
CA VAL A 65 -15.86 -0.19 0.51
C VAL A 65 -17.11 -0.60 1.27
N ARG A 66 -17.05 -1.66 2.10
CA ARG A 66 -18.19 -2.14 2.89
C ARG A 66 -18.54 -1.17 4.03
N HIS A 67 -17.55 -0.61 4.70
CA HIS A 67 -17.73 0.20 5.91
C HIS A 67 -17.65 1.72 5.68
N GLY A 68 -17.14 2.17 4.53
CA GLY A 68 -17.13 3.56 4.09
C GLY A 68 -18.55 4.07 3.80
N SER A 69 -19.32 4.32 4.85
CA SER A 69 -20.79 4.42 4.88
C SER A 69 -21.41 5.64 4.18
N VAL A 70 -20.71 6.30 3.25
CA VAL A 70 -21.26 7.46 2.52
C VAL A 70 -20.89 7.38 1.04
N ARG A 71 -21.92 7.36 0.17
CA ARG A 71 -21.77 7.45 -1.29
C ARG A 71 -20.95 8.69 -1.66
N GLY A 72 -19.96 8.51 -2.55
CA GLY A 72 -19.11 9.60 -3.05
C GLY A 72 -17.76 9.78 -2.34
N ARG A 73 -17.39 8.90 -1.41
CA ARG A 73 -16.06 8.92 -0.79
C ARG A 73 -15.03 8.06 -1.53
N SER A 74 -13.76 8.38 -1.27
CA SER A 74 -12.60 7.61 -1.67
C SER A 74 -11.91 7.00 -0.46
N PHE A 75 -11.15 5.92 -0.68
CA PHE A 75 -10.16 5.41 0.26
C PHE A 75 -8.75 5.62 -0.31
N ARG A 76 -7.77 5.81 0.56
CA ARG A 76 -6.35 5.96 0.21
C ARG A 76 -5.64 4.65 0.47
N VAL A 77 -4.85 4.18 -0.49
CA VAL A 77 -3.84 3.13 -0.26
C VAL A 77 -2.47 3.78 -0.29
N ARG A 78 -1.65 3.48 0.70
CA ARG A 78 -0.23 3.83 0.76
C ARG A 78 0.61 2.59 0.99
N LEU A 79 1.61 2.41 0.15
CA LEU A 79 2.66 1.40 0.29
C LEU A 79 3.96 2.09 0.63
N VAL A 80 4.69 1.56 1.60
CA VAL A 80 6.05 1.99 1.93
C VAL A 80 6.93 0.76 1.97
N LEU A 81 7.90 0.68 1.05
CA LEU A 81 8.94 -0.33 1.06
C LEU A 81 10.19 0.27 1.69
N ARG A 82 10.66 -0.36 2.76
CA ARG A 82 11.87 0.02 3.48
C ARG A 82 12.55 -1.26 3.98
N ASP A 83 13.84 -1.41 3.73
CA ASP A 83 14.64 -2.53 4.26
C ASP A 83 14.03 -3.92 3.96
N GLY A 84 13.45 -4.08 2.75
CA GLY A 84 12.77 -5.31 2.33
C GLY A 84 11.36 -5.52 2.91
N VAL A 85 10.90 -4.65 3.80
CA VAL A 85 9.57 -4.72 4.42
C VAL A 85 8.60 -3.80 3.70
N VAL A 86 7.45 -4.35 3.28
CA VAL A 86 6.35 -3.57 2.70
C VAL A 86 5.30 -3.29 3.77
N ARG A 87 5.13 -2.02 4.11
CA ARG A 87 4.03 -1.53 4.95
C ARG A 87 2.87 -1.11 4.07
N VAL A 88 1.68 -1.67 4.35
CA VAL A 88 0.42 -1.33 3.70
C VAL A 88 -0.42 -0.48 4.65
N GLU A 89 -0.87 0.68 4.18
CA GLU A 89 -1.82 1.53 4.89
C GLU A 89 -3.04 1.76 4.01
N VAL A 90 -4.23 1.50 4.55
CA VAL A 90 -5.50 1.83 3.90
C VAL A 90 -6.29 2.74 4.82
N ALA A 91 -6.55 3.96 4.37
CA ALA A 91 -7.36 4.93 5.10
C ALA A 91 -8.65 5.19 4.33
N ASP A 92 -9.78 4.81 4.90
CA ASP A 92 -11.06 5.28 4.39
C ASP A 92 -11.22 6.78 4.69
N GLY A 93 -12.03 7.49 3.89
CA GLY A 93 -12.19 8.94 4.01
C GLY A 93 -12.86 9.40 5.31
N ARG A 94 -13.08 8.56 6.33
CA ARG A 94 -13.57 8.98 7.65
C ARG A 94 -12.48 9.80 8.34
N THR A 95 -12.58 11.12 8.23
CA THR A 95 -12.04 12.00 9.27
C THR A 95 -12.81 11.64 10.55
N GLU A 96 -12.19 10.86 11.44
CA GLU A 96 -12.63 10.83 12.83
C GLU A 96 -12.59 12.28 13.34
N ARG A 97 -13.73 12.74 13.86
CA ARG A 97 -13.77 13.79 14.86
C ARG A 97 -13.86 13.12 16.22
#